data_AF-A0A6A5HK56-F1
#
_entry.id   AF-A0A6A5HK56-F1
#
_cell.length_a   1.000
_cell.length_b   1.000
_cell.length_c   1.000
_cell.angle_alpha   90.00
_cell.angle_beta   90.00
_cell.angle_gamma   90.00
#
_symmetry.space_group_name_H-M   'P 1'
#
loop_
_entity.id
_entity.type
_entity.pdbx_description
1 polymer ?
#
loop_
_entity_poly.entity_id
_entity_poly.type
_entity_poly.pdbx_seq_one_letter_code
_entity_poly.pdbx_strand_id
1 'polypeptide(L)'
;MAEIPIEDVSYEDFGLLLSTIYPKTVFPHDKTVEKLLEMADRFIMPSVIGHVEYHLLHNTKIENEKLMWMADAYGMKELLEKTVRQTNTIEKAKLLKNSPEYQKLSKDAKATVLDRIMQLI
;
A
#
# COMPACT_ATOMS: atom_id res chain seq x y z
N MET A 1 26.56 27.64 -6.82
CA MET A 1 26.01 26.29 -7.07
C MET A 1 24.82 26.47 -7.98
N ALA A 2 24.69 25.64 -9.02
CA ALA A 2 23.46 25.59 -9.81
C ALA A 2 22.45 24.75 -9.03
N GLU A 3 21.27 25.32 -8.77
CA GLU A 3 20.16 24.59 -8.17
C GLU A 3 19.45 23.76 -9.25
N ILE A 4 19.02 22.55 -8.88
CA ILE A 4 18.24 21.68 -9.76
C ILE A 4 16.83 21.59 -9.15
N PRO A 5 15.80 22.17 -9.79
CA PRO A 5 14.45 22.11 -9.27
C PRO A 5 13.88 20.70 -9.37
N ILE A 6 13.15 20.27 -8.34
CA ILE A 6 12.27 19.10 -8.39
C ILE A 6 10.86 19.65 -8.52
N GLU A 7 10.29 19.57 -9.72
CA GLU A 7 8.98 20.13 -10.02
C GLU A 7 7.86 19.31 -9.37
N ASP A 8 6.64 19.85 -9.28
CA ASP A 8 5.43 19.15 -8.82
C ASP A 8 5.51 18.45 -7.46
N VAL A 9 6.38 18.89 -6.54
CA VAL A 9 6.47 18.36 -5.17
C VAL A 9 6.60 19.49 -4.17
N SER A 10 5.89 19.38 -3.03
CA SER A 10 6.09 20.30 -1.92
C SER A 10 7.37 19.95 -1.14
N TYR A 11 7.94 20.95 -0.48
CA TYR A 11 9.07 20.72 0.42
C TYR A 11 8.71 19.71 1.52
N GLU A 12 7.48 19.78 2.03
CA GLU A 12 6.98 18.91 3.09
C GLU A 12 6.86 17.45 2.64
N ASP A 13 6.32 17.20 1.44
CA ASP A 13 6.14 15.84 0.91
C ASP A 13 7.50 15.20 0.61
N PHE A 14 8.43 15.97 0.03
CA PHE A 14 9.79 15.49 -0.22
C PHE A 14 10.58 15.28 1.08
N GLY A 15 10.43 16.18 2.05
CA GLY A 15 11.01 16.04 3.38
C GLY A 15 10.50 14.81 4.10
N LEU A 16 9.19 14.52 4.02
CA LEU A 16 8.58 13.31 4.56
C LEU A 16 9.19 12.06 3.93
N LEU A 17 9.30 12.01 2.60
CA LEU A 17 9.93 10.90 1.88
C LEU A 17 11.36 10.63 2.38
N LEU A 18 12.20 11.67 2.42
CA LEU A 18 13.60 11.55 2.85
C LEU A 18 13.71 11.16 4.33
N SER A 19 12.82 11.67 5.19
CA SER A 19 12.83 11.34 6.62
C SER A 19 12.59 9.85 6.91
N THR A 20 12.05 9.11 5.95
CA THR A 20 11.79 7.67 6.08
C THR A 20 13.08 6.84 5.90
N ILE A 21 14.14 7.39 5.31
CA ILE A 21 15.39 6.66 5.06
C ILE A 21 16.65 7.34 5.63
N TYR A 22 16.55 8.61 6.03
CA TYR A 22 17.66 9.35 6.63
C TYR A 22 17.84 8.97 8.12
N PRO A 23 19.05 9.15 8.72
CA PRO A 23 19.25 8.95 10.15
C PRO A 23 18.22 9.69 11.02
N LYS A 24 17.80 9.05 12.11
CA LYS A 24 16.62 9.41 12.93
C LYS A 24 15.31 9.29 12.14
N THR A 25 15.13 8.11 11.56
CA THR A 25 13.99 7.74 10.72
C THR A 25 12.65 8.10 11.36
N VAL A 26 11.81 8.79 10.59
CA VAL A 26 10.39 8.97 10.90
C VAL A 26 9.64 7.77 10.34
N PHE A 27 9.03 6.98 11.23
CA PHE A 27 8.31 5.78 10.80
C PHE A 27 6.96 6.14 10.14
N PRO A 28 6.55 5.40 9.09
CA PRO A 28 5.22 5.54 8.52
C PRO A 28 4.11 5.32 9.55
N HIS A 29 2.97 5.96 9.32
CA HIS A 29 1.73 5.71 10.04
C HIS A 29 0.53 5.89 9.10
N ASP A 30 -0.67 5.49 9.53
CA ASP A 30 -1.86 5.41 8.65
C ASP A 30 -2.22 6.71 7.92
N LYS A 31 -1.79 7.88 8.41
CA LYS A 31 -2.04 9.16 7.75
C LYS A 31 -0.97 9.55 6.73
N THR A 32 0.22 8.94 6.78
CA THR A 32 1.34 9.24 5.88
C THR A 32 1.52 8.18 4.80
N VAL A 33 0.98 6.97 4.97
CA VAL A 33 1.19 5.85 4.03
C VAL A 33 0.84 6.21 2.59
N GLU A 34 -0.29 6.86 2.31
CA GLU A 34 -0.69 7.18 0.94
C GLU A 34 0.30 8.14 0.28
N LYS A 35 0.68 9.21 0.99
CA LYS A 35 1.63 10.19 0.47
C LYS A 35 3.02 9.56 0.30
N LEU A 36 3.44 8.72 1.23
CA LEU A 36 4.71 8.01 1.14
C LEU A 36 4.74 7.05 -0.06
N LEU A 37 3.65 6.33 -0.34
CA LEU A 37 3.57 5.42 -1.48
C LEU A 37 3.59 6.19 -2.82
N GLU A 38 2.79 7.26 -2.94
CA GLU A 38 2.79 8.15 -4.11
C GLU A 38 4.20 8.69 -4.41
N MET A 39 4.88 9.16 -3.37
CA MET A 39 6.22 9.73 -3.46
C MET A 39 7.27 8.66 -3.73
N ALA A 40 7.19 7.50 -3.09
CA ALA A 40 8.13 6.41 -3.28
C ALA A 40 8.05 5.82 -4.70
N ASP A 41 6.85 5.71 -5.26
CA ASP A 41 6.66 5.28 -6.66
C ASP A 41 7.28 6.29 -7.63
N ARG A 42 6.93 7.57 -7.45
CA ARG A 42 7.42 8.67 -8.29
C ARG A 42 8.96 8.78 -8.31
N PHE A 43 9.59 8.68 -7.14
CA PHE A 43 11.04 8.82 -6.99
C PHE A 43 11.78 7.47 -7.02
N ILE A 44 11.07 6.36 -7.31
CA ILE A 44 11.63 5.02 -7.44
C ILE A 44 12.42 4.62 -6.18
N MET A 45 11.78 4.72 -5.03
CA MET A 45 12.37 4.47 -3.70
C MET A 45 11.77 3.23 -3.04
N PRO A 46 12.14 2.01 -3.48
CA PRO A 46 11.58 0.76 -2.96
C PRO A 46 11.80 0.57 -1.45
N SER A 47 12.87 1.15 -0.89
CA SER A 47 13.11 1.11 0.56
C SER A 47 11.97 1.77 1.36
N VAL A 48 11.37 2.84 0.84
CA VAL A 48 10.25 3.53 1.48
C VAL A 48 8.99 2.68 1.39
N ILE A 49 8.75 2.04 0.24
CA ILE A 49 7.66 1.06 0.08
C ILE A 49 7.80 -0.06 1.10
N GLY A 50 9.01 -0.59 1.33
CA GLY A 50 9.25 -1.61 2.35
C GLY A 50 8.94 -1.13 3.78
N HIS A 51 9.30 0.12 4.12
CA HIS A 51 8.92 0.70 5.42
C HIS A 51 7.41 0.86 5.58
N VAL A 52 6.72 1.25 4.50
CA VAL A 52 5.25 1.35 4.49
C VAL A 52 4.62 -0.04 4.61
N GLU A 53 5.08 -1.02 3.84
CA GLU A 53 4.59 -2.41 3.91
C GLU A 53 4.71 -2.95 5.34
N TYR A 54 5.85 -2.72 6.00
CA TYR A 54 6.03 -3.12 7.39
C TYR A 54 5.00 -2.48 8.33
N HIS A 55 4.72 -1.17 8.18
CA HIS A 55 3.69 -0.50 8.98
C HIS A 55 2.30 -1.10 8.72
N LEU A 56 1.94 -1.29 7.44
CA LEU A 56 0.66 -1.86 7.02
C LEU A 56 0.48 -3.33 7.46
N LEU A 57 1.57 -4.08 7.57
CA LEU A 57 1.54 -5.45 8.06
C LEU A 57 1.30 -5.54 9.58
N HIS A 58 1.81 -4.59 10.37
CA HIS A 58 1.90 -4.81 11.82
C HIS A 58 1.12 -3.80 12.67
N ASN A 59 0.93 -2.57 12.19
CA ASN A 59 0.54 -1.44 13.05
C ASN A 59 -0.70 -0.69 12.57
N THR A 60 -1.20 -1.00 11.37
CA THR A 60 -2.28 -0.25 10.74
C THR A 60 -3.67 -0.60 11.30
N LYS A 61 -4.57 0.38 11.21
CA LYS A 61 -6.02 0.21 11.42
C LYS A 61 -6.81 0.41 10.12
N ILE A 62 -6.13 0.49 8.98
CA ILE A 62 -6.78 0.61 7.67
C ILE A 62 -7.52 -0.70 7.35
N GLU A 63 -8.73 -0.56 6.80
CA GLU A 63 -9.57 -1.70 6.43
C GLU A 63 -8.95 -2.56 5.33
N ASN A 64 -9.27 -3.85 5.34
CA ASN A 64 -8.59 -4.87 4.53
C ASN A 64 -8.70 -4.62 3.02
N GLU A 65 -9.83 -4.08 2.54
CA GLU A 65 -10.06 -3.77 1.13
C GLU A 65 -9.08 -2.71 0.64
N LYS A 66 -8.84 -1.69 1.45
CA LYS A 66 -7.90 -0.61 1.16
C LYS A 66 -6.46 -1.07 1.26
N LEU A 67 -6.13 -1.93 2.23
CA LEU A 67 -4.82 -2.57 2.30
C LEU A 67 -4.53 -3.42 1.06
N MET A 68 -5.50 -4.21 0.61
CA MET A 68 -5.35 -5.07 -0.56
C MET A 68 -5.09 -4.25 -1.82
N TRP A 69 -5.82 -3.14 -2.02
CA TRP A 69 -5.58 -2.23 -3.12
C TRP A 69 -4.20 -1.58 -3.05
N MET A 70 -3.78 -1.07 -1.90
CA MET A 70 -2.43 -0.51 -1.75
C MET A 70 -1.36 -1.56 -2.06
N ALA A 71 -1.58 -2.81 -1.60
CA ALA A 71 -0.62 -3.87 -1.77
C ALA A 71 -0.42 -4.25 -3.25
N ASP A 72 -1.51 -4.39 -3.97
CA ASP A 72 -1.49 -4.64 -5.42
C ASP A 72 -0.90 -3.46 -6.20
N ALA A 73 -1.34 -2.22 -5.90
CA ALA A 73 -0.94 -1.04 -6.64
C ALA A 73 0.56 -0.72 -6.54
N TYR A 74 1.18 -0.99 -5.38
CA TYR A 74 2.59 -0.66 -5.11
C TYR A 74 3.49 -1.89 -4.97
N GLY A 75 3.00 -3.09 -5.35
CA GLY A 75 3.82 -4.31 -5.41
C GLY A 75 4.26 -4.89 -4.05
N MET A 76 3.49 -4.66 -2.98
CA MET A 76 3.75 -5.16 -1.63
C MET A 76 3.23 -6.60 -1.47
N LYS A 77 4.09 -7.58 -1.80
CA LYS A 77 3.70 -9.00 -1.93
C LYS A 77 3.22 -9.60 -0.61
N GLU A 78 3.91 -9.35 0.50
CA GLU A 78 3.56 -9.94 1.79
C GLU A 78 2.23 -9.39 2.31
N LEU A 79 2.01 -8.09 2.11
CA LEU A 79 0.73 -7.46 2.45
C LEU A 79 -0.41 -7.98 1.57
N LEU A 80 -0.18 -8.18 0.27
CA LEU A 80 -1.20 -8.70 -0.63
C LEU A 80 -1.61 -10.13 -0.23
N GLU A 81 -0.64 -11.00 0.02
CA GLU A 81 -0.89 -12.37 0.50
C GLU A 81 -1.68 -12.38 1.82
N LYS A 82 -1.32 -11.52 2.77
CA LYS A 82 -2.02 -11.38 4.05
C LYS A 82 -3.47 -10.94 3.85
N THR A 83 -3.70 -9.89 3.07
CA THR A 83 -5.05 -9.32 2.87
C THR A 83 -5.97 -10.28 2.09
N VAL A 84 -5.42 -11.03 1.13
CA VAL A 84 -6.13 -12.13 0.46
C VAL A 84 -6.49 -13.21 1.47
N ARG A 85 -5.54 -13.70 2.28
CA ARG A 85 -5.82 -14.72 3.31
C ARG A 85 -6.90 -14.28 4.30
N GLN A 86 -6.94 -13.01 4.66
CA GLN A 86 -7.94 -12.43 5.56
C GLN A 86 -9.35 -12.37 4.96
N THR A 87 -9.48 -12.47 3.64
CA THR A 87 -10.75 -12.70 2.92
C THR A 87 -11.15 -14.17 3.05
N ASN A 88 -11.46 -14.60 4.27
CA ASN A 88 -11.66 -16.01 4.65
C ASN A 88 -13.13 -16.39 4.92
N THR A 89 -14.07 -15.50 4.66
CA THR A 89 -15.51 -15.79 4.74
C THR A 89 -16.23 -15.20 3.54
N ILE A 90 -17.42 -15.71 3.25
CA ILE A 90 -18.27 -15.20 2.16
C ILE A 90 -18.69 -13.75 2.44
N GLU A 91 -18.90 -13.37 3.70
CA GLU A 91 -19.25 -12.00 4.09
C GLU A 91 -18.12 -11.03 3.74
N LYS A 92 -16.87 -11.37 4.09
CA LYS A 92 -15.71 -10.55 3.74
C LYS A 92 -15.49 -10.47 2.24
N ALA A 93 -15.70 -11.57 1.51
CA ALA A 93 -15.63 -11.57 0.06
C ALA A 93 -16.68 -10.62 -0.57
N LYS A 94 -17.90 -10.58 -0.01
CA LYS A 94 -18.94 -9.65 -0.43
C LYS A 94 -18.59 -8.20 -0.09
N LEU A 95 -18.03 -7.94 1.09
CA LEU A 95 -17.55 -6.61 1.49
C LEU A 95 -16.49 -6.10 0.51
N LEU A 96 -15.47 -6.92 0.23
CA LEU A 96 -14.44 -6.62 -0.76
C LEU A 96 -15.06 -6.34 -2.13
N LYS A 97 -15.90 -7.24 -2.66
CA LYS A 97 -16.53 -7.06 -3.98
C LYS A 97 -17.31 -5.74 -4.11
N ASN A 98 -17.94 -5.28 -3.03
CA ASN A 98 -18.75 -4.06 -3.01
C ASN A 98 -17.92 -2.79 -2.75
N SER A 99 -16.64 -2.92 -2.39
CA SER A 99 -15.75 -1.79 -2.15
C SER A 99 -15.34 -1.10 -3.46
N PRO A 100 -15.12 0.24 -3.45
CA PRO A 100 -14.54 0.93 -4.60
C PRO A 100 -13.10 0.47 -4.91
N GLU A 101 -12.37 -0.01 -3.90
CA GLU A 101 -11.01 -0.54 -4.01
C GLU A 101 -10.93 -1.77 -4.93
N TYR A 102 -11.92 -2.65 -4.86
CA TYR A 102 -11.94 -3.86 -5.69
C TYR A 102 -11.94 -3.54 -7.19
N GLN A 103 -12.56 -2.44 -7.61
CA GLN A 103 -12.54 -2.04 -9.02
C GLN A 103 -11.14 -1.66 -9.49
N LYS A 104 -10.32 -1.10 -8.60
CA LYS A 104 -8.95 -0.66 -8.87
C LYS A 104 -7.93 -1.79 -8.88
N LEU A 105 -8.27 -2.98 -8.38
CA LEU A 105 -7.37 -4.13 -8.38
C LEU A 105 -7.02 -4.57 -9.81
N SER A 106 -5.77 -4.98 -9.97
CA SER A 106 -5.24 -5.63 -11.16
C SER A 106 -5.98 -6.93 -11.47
N LYS A 107 -5.85 -7.41 -12.72
CA LYS A 107 -6.43 -8.70 -13.12
C LYS A 107 -5.86 -9.85 -12.31
N ASP A 108 -4.57 -9.80 -12.01
CA ASP A 108 -3.86 -10.85 -11.28
C ASP A 108 -4.32 -10.88 -9.82
N ALA A 109 -4.41 -9.73 -9.14
CA ALA A 109 -4.95 -9.65 -7.78
C ALA A 109 -6.40 -10.14 -7.72
N LYS A 110 -7.24 -9.78 -8.71
CA LYS A 110 -8.63 -10.29 -8.80
C LYS A 110 -8.68 -11.81 -8.97
N ALA A 111 -7.77 -12.39 -9.76
CA ALA A 111 -7.67 -13.84 -9.92
C ALA A 111 -7.25 -14.52 -8.60
N THR A 112 -6.24 -13.99 -7.91
CA THR A 112 -5.80 -14.51 -6.60
C THR A 112 -6.91 -14.45 -5.54
N VAL A 113 -7.69 -13.36 -5.52
CA VAL A 113 -8.87 -13.24 -4.64
C VAL A 113 -9.93 -14.28 -5.02
N LEU A 114 -10.19 -14.50 -6.31
CA LEU A 114 -11.15 -15.50 -6.76
C LEU A 114 -10.73 -16.91 -6.33
N ASP A 115 -9.46 -17.29 -6.55
CA ASP A 115 -8.92 -18.57 -6.11
C ASP A 115 -9.10 -18.78 -4.60
N ARG A 116 -8.91 -17.72 -3.81
CA ARG A 116 -9.16 -17.76 -2.37
C ARG A 116 -10.64 -17.99 -2.04
N ILE A 117 -11.55 -17.30 -2.72
CA ILE A 117 -13.00 -17.44 -2.51
C ILE A 117 -13.48 -18.84 -2.90
N MET A 118 -12.93 -19.42 -3.97
CA MET A 118 -13.26 -20.78 -4.41
C MET A 118 -12.91 -21.86 -3.37
N GLN A 119 -11.95 -21.59 -2.48
CA GLN A 119 -11.63 -22.49 -1.34
C GLN A 119 -12.65 -22.43 -0.20
N LEU A 120 -13.61 -21.49 -0.24
CA LEU A 120 -14.63 -21.30 0.79
C LEU A 120 -15.97 -21.97 0.44
N ILE A 121 -16.09 -22.53 -0.76
CA ILE A 121 -17.28 -23.18 -1.31
C ILE A 121 -17.02 -24.68 -1.39
#